data_AF-A0A5A8D975-F1
#
_entry.id   AF-A0A5A8D975-F1
#
_cell.length_a   1.000
_cell.length_b   1.000
_cell.length_c   1.000
_cell.angle_alpha   90.00
_cell.angle_beta   90.00
_cell.angle_gamma   90.00
#
_symmetry.space_group_name_H-M   'P 1'
#
loop_
_entity.id
_entity.type
_entity.pdbx_description
1 polymer ?
#
loop_
_entity_poly.entity_id
_entity_poly.type
_entity_poly.pdbx_seq_one_letter_code
_entity_poly.pdbx_strand_id
1 'polypeptide(L)'
;MAAFSLVGLSPVPHELPVAVEAWDRLVGGCSSAWALAVRVQEDTSTMSVSGRSVLGCDAMDGGAASGPGATPRTGSSACGAEDLPSPLIWAASTGGDVSSAEYWSQVSSVSVFEDVDGDGRVSPVEAAEHALPASGPSDGAVSWRQCLVARVRFSSGVAGLSTSHIVVRGARVGGCGAASASAPFVSDPSSSFPSRVWDVPLVIDTAGDGLAVSVTLDGAQTGTTPRFNETSLVFSWQYRVRPTFIQLREVLGAVGSAPGANGSGVVVNGSTRSTRLVVEVGFASPVSGFDAGRDLQLEGLQVVPAGLESGVVASPAPSRQAVWSVEVEATGASSRIAATLLPFGEFECFSSAVSLTHAAGLGSFGLCSTALPRIARTRAGSFVATGRFFVFPVSASIQELPVADPLLDTMEGNFTSALRLFMVLRYSAPVCRVPIHAFSVSGVQVSAEAVPFGLEQSERRSAFQSR
;
A
#
# COMPACT_ATOMS: atom_id res chain seq x y z
N MET A 1 -50.50 -30.55 7.64
CA MET A 1 -49.30 -31.39 7.42
C MET A 1 -49.05 -31.49 5.92
N ALA A 2 -47.84 -31.20 5.45
CA ALA A 2 -47.58 -30.88 4.05
C ALA A 2 -47.52 -32.14 3.16
N ALA A 3 -48.36 -32.26 2.13
CA ALA A 3 -48.31 -33.33 1.12
C ALA A 3 -47.14 -33.16 0.12
N PHE A 4 -46.06 -32.52 0.55
CA PHE A 4 -44.89 -32.20 -0.26
C PHE A 4 -43.72 -33.07 0.17
N SER A 5 -42.99 -33.60 -0.80
CA SER A 5 -41.62 -34.09 -0.63
C SER A 5 -40.68 -32.97 -1.06
N LEU A 6 -39.75 -32.60 -0.18
CA LEU A 6 -38.83 -31.49 -0.38
C LEU A 6 -37.39 -32.00 -0.34
N VAL A 7 -36.60 -31.63 -1.35
CA VAL A 7 -35.14 -31.83 -1.37
C VAL A 7 -34.48 -30.48 -1.54
N GLY A 8 -33.46 -30.17 -0.72
CA GLY A 8 -32.78 -28.87 -0.71
C GLY A 8 -33.64 -27.71 -0.21
N LEU A 9 -34.82 -27.98 0.34
CA LEU A 9 -35.79 -27.01 0.83
C LEU A 9 -36.25 -27.38 2.24
N SER A 10 -36.55 -26.38 3.06
CA SER A 10 -37.17 -26.55 4.37
C SER A 10 -38.43 -25.67 4.49
N PRO A 11 -39.53 -26.14 5.10
CA PRO A 11 -40.69 -25.29 5.35
C PRO A 11 -40.32 -24.10 6.25
N VAL A 12 -40.90 -22.93 5.99
CA VAL A 12 -40.75 -21.77 6.89
C VAL A 12 -41.46 -22.08 8.22
N PRO A 13 -40.79 -21.99 9.37
CA PRO A 13 -41.43 -22.23 10.66
C PRO A 13 -42.64 -21.30 10.85
N HIS A 14 -43.74 -21.86 11.35
CA HIS A 14 -45.00 -21.15 11.63
C HIS A 14 -45.79 -20.64 10.41
N GLU A 15 -45.35 -20.92 9.17
CA GLU A 15 -46.15 -20.69 7.97
C GLU A 15 -46.87 -21.98 7.56
N LEU A 16 -48.20 -21.96 7.63
CA LEU A 16 -49.03 -23.09 7.20
C LEU A 16 -49.22 -23.06 5.67
N PRO A 17 -49.42 -24.22 5.03
CA PRO A 17 -49.87 -24.25 3.64
C PRO A 17 -51.14 -23.43 3.44
N VAL A 18 -51.23 -22.67 2.35
CA VAL A 18 -52.35 -21.77 2.05
C VAL A 18 -52.96 -22.15 0.70
N ALA A 19 -54.29 -22.10 0.61
CA ALA A 19 -55.02 -22.27 -0.63
C ALA A 19 -54.74 -21.08 -1.57
N VAL A 20 -54.54 -21.35 -2.86
CA VAL A 20 -54.28 -20.32 -3.88
C VAL A 20 -55.28 -20.50 -5.02
N GLU A 21 -55.80 -19.41 -5.57
CA GLU A 21 -56.60 -19.39 -6.78
C GLU A 21 -56.13 -18.24 -7.67
N ALA A 22 -55.75 -18.52 -8.92
CA ALA A 22 -55.35 -17.51 -9.90
C ALA A 22 -54.39 -16.40 -9.37
N TRP A 23 -53.39 -16.79 -8.57
CA TRP A 23 -52.36 -15.94 -7.94
C TRP A 23 -52.76 -15.19 -6.67
N ASP A 24 -54.02 -15.27 -6.23
CA ASP A 24 -54.47 -14.70 -4.95
C ASP A 24 -54.45 -15.74 -3.83
N ARG A 25 -53.98 -15.33 -2.64
CA ARG A 25 -53.96 -16.15 -1.43
C ARG A 25 -55.36 -16.18 -0.81
N LEU A 26 -55.93 -17.37 -0.66
CA LEU A 26 -57.18 -17.60 0.06
C LEU A 26 -56.87 -18.14 1.47
N VAL A 27 -57.45 -17.51 2.49
CA VAL A 27 -57.26 -17.96 3.88
C VAL A 27 -58.32 -19.02 4.21
N GLY A 28 -57.96 -20.29 4.06
CA GLY A 28 -58.79 -21.45 4.41
C GLY A 28 -59.72 -21.95 3.30
N GLY A 29 -60.29 -23.15 3.47
CA GLY A 29 -61.22 -23.79 2.54
C GLY A 29 -60.61 -24.86 1.62
N CYS A 30 -61.42 -25.42 0.73
CA CYS A 30 -60.99 -26.38 -0.30
C CYS A 30 -60.46 -25.62 -1.52
N SER A 31 -59.26 -25.93 -1.98
CA SER A 31 -58.71 -25.41 -3.25
C SER A 31 -58.07 -26.51 -4.07
N SER A 32 -58.07 -26.32 -5.39
CA SER A 32 -57.33 -27.14 -6.35
C SER A 32 -55.83 -26.80 -6.42
N ALA A 33 -55.41 -25.66 -5.84
CA ALA A 33 -54.01 -25.27 -5.74
C ALA A 33 -53.65 -24.81 -4.32
N TRP A 34 -52.49 -25.26 -3.84
CA TRP A 34 -51.98 -24.97 -2.51
C TRP A 34 -50.52 -24.57 -2.61
N ALA A 35 -50.12 -23.58 -1.80
CA ALA A 35 -48.74 -23.13 -1.68
C ALA A 35 -48.20 -23.38 -0.28
N LEU A 36 -46.93 -23.75 -0.20
CA LEU A 36 -46.17 -23.83 1.03
C LEU A 36 -44.97 -22.88 0.94
N ALA A 37 -44.80 -22.05 1.96
CA ALA A 37 -43.60 -21.24 2.06
C ALA A 37 -42.40 -22.11 2.47
N VAL A 38 -41.32 -22.02 1.69
CA VAL A 38 -40.11 -22.79 1.88
C VAL A 38 -38.88 -21.89 1.86
N ARG A 39 -37.79 -22.33 2.49
CA ARG A 39 -36.45 -21.73 2.42
C ARG A 39 -35.51 -22.73 1.77
N VAL A 40 -34.54 -22.21 1.02
CA VAL A 40 -33.44 -23.02 0.47
C VAL A 40 -32.51 -23.42 1.61
N GLN A 41 -32.10 -24.68 1.65
CA GLN A 41 -31.11 -25.16 2.60
C GLN A 41 -29.71 -24.66 2.22
N GLU A 42 -28.87 -24.33 3.20
CA GLU A 42 -27.48 -23.94 2.93
C GLU A 42 -26.73 -25.05 2.18
N ASP A 43 -25.77 -24.67 1.35
CA ASP A 43 -24.86 -25.59 0.64
C ASP A 43 -25.58 -26.59 -0.31
N THR A 44 -26.80 -26.26 -0.77
CA THR A 44 -27.57 -27.07 -1.72
C THR A 44 -27.62 -26.44 -3.11
N SER A 45 -27.37 -27.23 -4.16
CA SER A 45 -27.38 -26.79 -5.57
C SER A 45 -28.69 -27.11 -6.31
N THR A 46 -29.40 -28.14 -5.86
CA THR A 46 -30.62 -28.61 -6.50
C THR A 46 -31.75 -28.60 -5.49
N MET A 47 -32.84 -27.93 -5.84
CA MET A 47 -34.10 -28.01 -5.12
C MET A 47 -35.11 -28.80 -5.94
N SER A 48 -35.83 -29.71 -5.30
CA SER A 48 -36.95 -30.39 -5.94
C SER A 48 -38.15 -30.47 -5.02
N VAL A 49 -39.33 -30.27 -5.61
CA VAL A 49 -40.62 -30.49 -4.96
C VAL A 49 -41.39 -31.54 -5.72
N SER A 50 -41.98 -32.48 -4.98
CA SER A 50 -42.93 -33.44 -5.54
C SER A 50 -44.11 -33.64 -4.59
N GLY A 51 -45.25 -34.06 -5.12
CA GLY A 51 -46.36 -34.51 -4.30
C GLY A 51 -46.04 -35.85 -3.62
N ARG A 52 -46.51 -36.04 -2.39
CA ARG A 52 -46.45 -37.33 -1.67
C ARG A 52 -47.85 -37.86 -1.42
N SER A 53 -48.02 -39.17 -1.47
CA SER A 53 -49.27 -39.83 -1.09
C SER A 53 -49.51 -39.67 0.41
N VAL A 54 -50.72 -39.22 0.77
CA VAL A 54 -51.19 -39.16 2.16
C VAL A 54 -52.49 -39.94 2.21
N LEU A 55 -52.35 -41.25 2.44
CA LEU A 55 -53.43 -42.23 2.42
C LEU A 55 -53.86 -42.71 3.81
N GLY A 56 -53.11 -42.32 4.85
CA GLY A 56 -53.33 -42.70 6.23
C GLY A 56 -52.33 -42.01 7.16
N CYS A 57 -52.52 -42.17 8.47
CA CYS A 57 -51.75 -41.45 9.50
C CYS A 57 -50.24 -41.71 9.41
N ASP A 58 -49.83 -42.93 9.08
CA ASP A 58 -48.41 -43.31 8.98
C ASP A 58 -47.65 -42.51 7.91
N ALA A 59 -48.36 -41.99 6.90
CA ALA A 59 -47.78 -41.16 5.85
C ALA A 59 -47.50 -39.70 6.28
N MET A 60 -48.03 -39.28 7.45
CA MET A 60 -47.89 -37.90 7.92
C MET A 60 -46.58 -37.64 8.67
N ASP A 61 -46.00 -38.67 9.29
CA ASP A 61 -44.79 -38.57 10.14
C ASP A 61 -43.47 -38.35 9.37
N GLY A 62 -43.54 -38.24 8.05
CA GLY A 62 -42.51 -37.60 7.24
C GLY A 62 -41.07 -38.02 7.55
N GLY A 63 -40.72 -39.30 7.39
CA GLY A 63 -39.34 -39.73 7.12
C GLY A 63 -38.21 -39.21 8.01
N ALA A 64 -38.48 -38.78 9.25
CA ALA A 64 -37.46 -38.32 10.18
C ALA A 64 -36.88 -39.50 10.97
N ALA A 65 -36.17 -40.41 10.30
CA ALA A 65 -35.15 -41.31 10.89
C ALA A 65 -34.58 -42.28 9.83
N SER A 66 -33.56 -41.86 9.08
CA SER A 66 -32.63 -42.79 8.42
C SER A 66 -31.19 -42.37 8.66
N GLY A 67 -30.86 -42.11 9.93
CA GLY A 67 -29.48 -42.16 10.42
C GLY A 67 -29.26 -43.49 11.16
N PRO A 68 -28.08 -44.13 11.03
CA PRO A 68 -27.80 -45.38 11.73
C PRO A 68 -27.78 -45.10 13.24
N GLY A 69 -28.82 -45.53 13.96
CA GLY A 69 -28.93 -45.38 15.41
C GLY A 69 -30.27 -44.81 15.92
N ALA A 70 -31.20 -44.39 15.06
CA ALA A 70 -32.52 -43.94 15.49
C ALA A 70 -33.42 -45.15 15.85
N THR A 71 -33.78 -45.30 17.12
CA THR A 71 -34.78 -46.26 17.58
C THR A 71 -36.17 -45.88 17.02
N PRO A 72 -36.96 -46.82 16.48
CA PRO A 72 -38.32 -46.54 16.04
C PRO A 72 -39.15 -46.06 17.22
N ARG A 73 -39.85 -44.92 17.08
CA ARG A 73 -40.89 -44.53 18.04
C ARG A 73 -42.07 -45.50 17.90
N THR A 74 -42.12 -46.52 18.73
CA THR A 74 -43.32 -47.34 18.94
C THR A 74 -44.29 -46.57 19.82
N GLY A 75 -45.08 -45.70 19.21
CA GLY A 75 -46.13 -44.94 19.90
C GLY A 75 -47.21 -44.56 18.92
N SER A 76 -48.25 -45.39 18.81
CA SER A 76 -49.45 -45.12 18.04
C SER A 76 -50.17 -43.87 18.57
N SER A 77 -50.09 -42.76 17.85
CA SER A 77 -51.17 -41.77 17.84
C SER A 77 -51.84 -41.87 16.48
N ALA A 78 -52.95 -42.59 16.42
CA ALA A 78 -53.88 -42.49 15.30
C ALA A 78 -54.25 -41.01 15.17
N CYS A 79 -53.87 -40.39 14.05
CA CYS A 79 -54.38 -39.09 13.68
C CYS A 79 -55.92 -39.16 13.60
N GLY A 80 -56.61 -38.09 14.02
CA GLY A 80 -58.07 -38.01 13.89
C GLY A 80 -58.46 -38.02 12.41
N ALA A 81 -59.68 -38.47 12.09
CA ALA A 81 -60.17 -38.40 10.71
C ALA A 81 -60.15 -36.96 10.13
N GLU A 82 -60.19 -35.95 10.99
CA GLU A 82 -60.08 -34.52 10.63
C GLU A 82 -58.63 -34.07 10.36
N ASP A 83 -57.62 -34.84 10.76
CA ASP A 83 -56.20 -34.54 10.51
C ASP A 83 -55.74 -35.00 9.11
N LEU A 84 -56.50 -35.91 8.48
CA LEU A 84 -56.24 -36.40 7.13
C LEU A 84 -56.81 -35.45 6.07
N PRO A 85 -56.11 -35.27 4.93
CA PRO A 85 -56.68 -34.53 3.82
C PRO A 85 -57.95 -35.23 3.32
N SER A 86 -58.99 -34.45 3.03
CA SER A 86 -60.25 -34.94 2.45
C SER A 86 -60.53 -34.19 1.13
N PRO A 87 -60.52 -34.87 -0.03
CA PRO A 87 -60.21 -36.29 -0.22
C PRO A 87 -58.74 -36.63 0.06
N LEU A 88 -58.44 -37.92 0.28
CA LEU A 88 -57.09 -38.43 0.46
C LEU A 88 -56.21 -38.16 -0.78
N ILE A 89 -54.92 -37.93 -0.56
CA ILE A 89 -53.98 -37.57 -1.64
C ILE A 89 -53.26 -38.82 -2.12
N TRP A 90 -53.39 -39.13 -3.40
CA TRP A 90 -52.64 -40.19 -4.07
C TRP A 90 -51.65 -39.58 -5.06
N ALA A 91 -50.35 -39.79 -4.82
CA ALA A 91 -49.28 -39.51 -5.78
C ALA A 91 -48.86 -40.83 -6.47
N ALA A 92 -48.80 -40.84 -7.80
CA ALA A 92 -48.32 -42.01 -8.54
C ALA A 92 -46.87 -42.34 -8.15
N SER A 93 -46.59 -43.60 -7.83
CA SER A 93 -45.30 -44.08 -7.29
C SER A 93 -44.15 -44.07 -8.30
N THR A 94 -44.44 -43.86 -9.59
CA THR A 94 -43.46 -43.82 -10.68
C THR A 94 -43.32 -42.40 -11.21
N GLY A 95 -42.39 -41.63 -10.64
CA GLY A 95 -41.91 -40.39 -11.24
C GLY A 95 -42.97 -39.30 -11.45
N GLY A 96 -43.95 -39.15 -10.54
CA GLY A 96 -44.91 -38.05 -10.61
C GLY A 96 -44.21 -36.68 -10.67
N ASP A 97 -44.84 -35.71 -11.34
CA ASP A 97 -44.32 -34.37 -11.67
C ASP A 97 -43.38 -33.79 -10.61
N VAL A 98 -42.09 -34.06 -10.76
CA VAL A 98 -41.04 -33.47 -9.94
C VAL A 98 -40.67 -32.16 -10.62
N SER A 99 -40.93 -31.05 -9.94
CA SER A 99 -40.37 -29.78 -10.35
C SER A 99 -39.02 -29.63 -9.68
N SER A 100 -37.96 -29.60 -10.47
CA SER A 100 -36.60 -29.34 -9.99
C SER A 100 -36.10 -28.01 -10.53
N ALA A 101 -35.37 -27.28 -9.71
CA ALA A 101 -34.67 -26.07 -10.12
C ALA A 101 -33.25 -26.10 -9.57
N GLU A 102 -32.32 -25.54 -10.34
CA GLU A 102 -30.97 -25.27 -9.86
C GLU A 102 -30.98 -23.96 -9.09
N TYR A 103 -30.31 -23.96 -7.95
CA TYR A 103 -30.15 -22.77 -7.12
C TYR A 103 -28.72 -22.25 -7.23
N TRP A 104 -28.60 -20.95 -7.42
CA TRP A 104 -27.33 -20.24 -7.52
C TRP A 104 -27.22 -19.24 -6.38
N SER A 105 -26.08 -19.23 -5.70
CA SER A 105 -25.75 -18.21 -4.71
C SER A 105 -25.29 -16.91 -5.40
N GLN A 106 -25.42 -15.79 -4.70
CA GLN A 106 -24.95 -14.50 -5.16
C GLN A 106 -23.94 -13.93 -4.18
N VAL A 107 -22.86 -13.36 -4.68
CA VAL A 107 -21.92 -12.59 -3.84
C VAL A 107 -22.62 -11.29 -3.44
N SER A 108 -22.79 -11.08 -2.14
CA SER A 108 -23.44 -9.90 -1.57
C SER A 108 -22.47 -8.74 -1.33
N SER A 109 -21.22 -9.04 -0.96
CA SER A 109 -20.18 -8.03 -0.77
C SER A 109 -18.78 -8.61 -0.80
N VAL A 110 -17.82 -7.77 -1.19
CA VAL A 110 -16.39 -8.01 -1.04
C VAL A 110 -15.81 -6.82 -0.27
N SER A 111 -15.08 -7.12 0.80
CA SER A 111 -14.45 -6.13 1.67
C SER A 111 -13.03 -6.56 1.98
N VAL A 112 -12.09 -5.62 2.05
CA VAL A 112 -10.67 -5.91 2.33
C VAL A 112 -10.27 -5.24 3.63
N PHE A 113 -9.52 -5.98 4.44
CA PHE A 113 -9.05 -5.55 5.75
C PHE A 113 -7.54 -5.70 5.82
N GLU A 114 -6.90 -4.84 6.60
CA GLU A 114 -5.51 -5.08 6.96
C GLU A 114 -5.43 -6.23 7.97
N ASP A 115 -4.60 -7.23 7.67
CA ASP A 115 -4.33 -8.37 8.54
C ASP A 115 -3.26 -7.95 9.55
N VAL A 116 -3.68 -7.67 10.78
CA VAL A 116 -2.82 -7.06 11.78
C VAL A 116 -1.91 -8.08 12.45
N ASP A 117 -2.47 -9.25 12.75
CA ASP A 117 -1.81 -10.34 13.45
C ASP A 117 -1.26 -11.44 12.52
N GLY A 118 -1.63 -11.42 11.23
CA GLY A 118 -1.11 -12.32 10.22
C GLY A 118 -1.77 -13.71 10.23
N ASP A 119 -2.93 -13.85 10.87
CA ASP A 119 -3.64 -15.13 11.03
C ASP A 119 -4.51 -15.50 9.81
N GLY A 120 -4.70 -14.55 8.89
CA GLY A 120 -5.47 -14.73 7.66
C GLY A 120 -6.99 -14.70 7.83
N ARG A 121 -7.50 -14.21 8.97
CA ARG A 121 -8.91 -14.03 9.29
C ARG A 121 -9.18 -12.58 9.65
N VAL A 122 -10.44 -12.15 9.58
CA VAL A 122 -10.82 -10.81 10.06
C VAL A 122 -11.47 -10.93 11.43
N SER A 123 -10.76 -10.44 12.44
CA SER A 123 -11.29 -10.28 13.81
C SER A 123 -12.33 -9.14 13.90
N PRO A 124 -13.16 -9.09 14.95
CA PRO A 124 -14.08 -7.97 15.16
C PRO A 124 -13.37 -6.60 15.27
N VAL A 125 -12.13 -6.57 15.77
CA VAL A 125 -11.33 -5.35 15.89
C VAL A 125 -10.87 -4.88 14.51
N GLU A 126 -10.35 -5.79 13.68
CA GLU A 126 -9.95 -5.45 12.32
C GLU A 126 -11.15 -5.04 11.45
N ALA A 127 -12.30 -5.69 11.65
CA ALA A 127 -13.52 -5.31 10.97
C ALA A 127 -13.97 -3.87 11.29
N ALA A 128 -13.70 -3.38 12.51
CA ALA A 128 -14.07 -2.05 12.95
C ALA A 128 -13.03 -0.97 12.61
N GLU A 129 -11.74 -1.30 12.70
CA GLU A 129 -10.65 -0.30 12.66
C GLU A 129 -9.75 -0.39 11.42
N HIS A 130 -9.72 -1.54 10.74
CA HIS A 130 -8.76 -1.85 9.67
C HIS A 130 -9.44 -2.17 8.33
N ALA A 131 -10.70 -1.80 8.15
CA ALA A 131 -11.41 -1.91 6.88
C ALA A 131 -10.85 -0.89 5.86
N LEU A 132 -10.47 -1.38 4.68
CA LEU A 132 -10.13 -0.50 3.56
C LEU A 132 -11.43 0.00 2.89
N PRO A 133 -11.59 1.32 2.69
CA PRO A 133 -12.80 1.84 2.08
C PRO A 133 -12.93 1.39 0.63
N ALA A 134 -14.10 0.89 0.24
CA ALA A 134 -14.41 0.66 -1.16
C ALA A 134 -14.41 2.01 -1.88
N SER A 135 -13.44 2.24 -2.76
CA SER A 135 -13.24 3.52 -3.42
C SER A 135 -13.20 3.33 -4.92
N GLY A 136 -13.92 4.23 -5.60
CA GLY A 136 -13.85 4.40 -7.05
C GLY A 136 -12.53 5.05 -7.51
N PRO A 137 -12.39 5.28 -8.82
CA PRO A 137 -11.10 5.41 -9.51
C PRO A 137 -10.24 6.65 -9.19
N SER A 138 -10.68 7.58 -8.34
CA SER A 138 -10.01 8.90 -8.21
C SER A 138 -9.36 9.21 -6.86
N ASP A 139 -9.56 8.39 -5.83
CA ASP A 139 -8.79 8.42 -4.58
C ASP A 139 -8.90 7.03 -3.94
N GLY A 140 -8.24 6.05 -4.57
CA GLY A 140 -8.28 4.66 -4.10
C GLY A 140 -7.78 4.56 -2.64
N ALA A 141 -8.40 3.67 -1.88
CA ALA A 141 -7.99 3.33 -0.52
C ALA A 141 -6.49 3.04 -0.50
N VAL A 142 -5.81 3.53 0.53
CA VAL A 142 -4.37 3.35 0.68
C VAL A 142 -4.10 2.46 1.87
N SER A 143 -3.34 1.40 1.65
CA SER A 143 -2.74 0.60 2.71
C SER A 143 -1.23 0.61 2.59
N TRP A 144 -0.56 0.53 3.73
CA TRP A 144 0.89 0.35 3.82
C TRP A 144 1.28 -1.04 4.36
N ARG A 145 0.29 -1.88 4.66
CA ARG A 145 0.48 -3.27 5.08
C ARG A 145 0.53 -4.19 3.89
N GLN A 146 1.41 -5.19 3.96
CA GLN A 146 1.53 -6.23 2.94
C GLN A 146 0.55 -7.38 3.16
N CYS A 147 0.13 -7.60 4.40
CA CYS A 147 -0.74 -8.67 4.84
C CYS A 147 -2.17 -8.14 4.92
N LEU A 148 -3.08 -8.75 4.18
CA LEU A 148 -4.46 -8.32 4.07
C LEU A 148 -5.38 -9.55 4.06
N VAL A 149 -6.65 -9.35 4.37
CA VAL A 149 -7.69 -10.38 4.22
C VAL A 149 -8.84 -9.81 3.40
N ALA A 150 -9.20 -10.51 2.32
CA ALA A 150 -10.44 -10.24 1.59
C ALA A 150 -11.57 -11.10 2.18
N ARG A 151 -12.58 -10.45 2.75
CA ARG A 151 -13.81 -11.10 3.22
C ARG A 151 -14.88 -11.01 2.15
N VAL A 152 -15.34 -12.18 1.72
CA VAL A 152 -16.42 -12.36 0.76
C VAL A 152 -17.67 -12.79 1.52
N ARG A 153 -18.81 -12.19 1.20
CA ARG A 153 -20.12 -12.63 1.70
C ARG A 153 -21.01 -13.08 0.57
N PHE A 154 -21.78 -14.13 0.83
CA PHE A 154 -22.76 -14.70 -0.09
C PHE A 154 -24.18 -14.53 0.45
N SER A 155 -25.18 -14.54 -0.45
CA SER A 155 -26.60 -14.51 -0.09
C SER A 155 -27.07 -15.82 0.57
N SER A 156 -26.39 -16.93 0.27
CA SER A 156 -26.57 -18.28 0.80
C SER A 156 -25.24 -19.02 0.87
N GLY A 157 -25.14 -20.01 1.74
CA GLY A 157 -23.92 -20.77 2.01
C GLY A 157 -23.39 -21.45 0.76
N VAL A 158 -22.08 -21.32 0.51
CA VAL A 158 -21.36 -21.92 -0.61
C VAL A 158 -20.25 -22.80 -0.05
N ALA A 159 -20.27 -24.09 -0.37
CA ALA A 159 -19.20 -25.02 -0.06
C ALA A 159 -18.24 -25.19 -1.26
N GLY A 160 -17.00 -25.65 -0.99
CA GLY A 160 -16.04 -26.03 -2.04
C GLY A 160 -15.24 -24.89 -2.67
N LEU A 161 -15.22 -23.71 -2.06
CA LEU A 161 -14.40 -22.59 -2.53
C LEU A 161 -12.89 -22.91 -2.45
N SER A 162 -12.16 -22.45 -3.46
CA SER A 162 -10.73 -22.67 -3.64
C SER A 162 -10.09 -21.51 -4.37
N THR A 163 -8.75 -21.50 -4.45
CA THR A 163 -8.00 -20.36 -5.03
C THR A 163 -8.27 -20.14 -6.51
N SER A 164 -8.81 -21.13 -7.24
CA SER A 164 -9.21 -20.95 -8.64
C SER A 164 -10.40 -19.99 -8.78
N HIS A 165 -11.24 -19.86 -7.74
CA HIS A 165 -12.44 -19.02 -7.74
C HIS A 165 -12.15 -17.55 -7.46
N ILE A 166 -10.88 -17.18 -7.21
CA ILE A 166 -10.48 -15.81 -6.91
C ILE A 166 -9.35 -15.38 -7.84
N VAL A 167 -9.58 -14.26 -8.54
CA VAL A 167 -8.58 -13.62 -9.38
C VAL A 167 -8.09 -12.39 -8.64
N VAL A 168 -6.80 -12.38 -8.32
CA VAL A 168 -6.14 -11.26 -7.63
C VAL A 168 -5.09 -10.65 -8.55
N ARG A 169 -5.09 -9.33 -8.69
CA ARG A 169 -4.03 -8.57 -9.36
C ARG A 169 -3.29 -7.73 -8.33
N GLY A 170 -1.97 -7.60 -8.47
CA GLY A 170 -1.13 -6.81 -7.55
C GLY A 170 -0.89 -7.44 -6.17
N ALA A 171 -1.47 -8.61 -5.93
CA ALA A 171 -1.26 -9.42 -4.74
C ALA A 171 -1.42 -10.91 -5.11
N ARG A 172 -1.04 -11.80 -4.20
CA ARG A 172 -1.23 -13.24 -4.32
C ARG A 172 -2.04 -13.76 -3.15
N VAL A 173 -2.80 -14.84 -3.39
CA VAL A 173 -3.46 -15.57 -2.30
C VAL A 173 -2.42 -16.29 -1.45
N GLY A 174 -2.58 -16.19 -0.14
CA GLY A 174 -1.66 -16.66 0.87
C GLY A 174 -1.57 -15.62 1.97
N GLY A 175 -1.20 -16.03 3.18
CA GLY A 175 -1.00 -15.08 4.27
C GLY A 175 0.47 -14.94 4.65
N CYS A 176 0.69 -14.07 5.62
CA CYS A 176 2.01 -13.73 6.10
C CYS A 176 2.53 -14.69 7.18
N GLY A 177 1.65 -15.48 7.81
CA GLY A 177 2.00 -16.48 8.82
C GLY A 177 1.87 -17.93 8.33
N ALA A 178 2.51 -18.88 9.03
CA ALA A 178 2.50 -20.31 8.67
C ALA A 178 1.09 -20.95 8.68
N ALA A 179 0.15 -20.42 9.45
CA ALA A 179 -1.22 -20.92 9.56
C ALA A 179 -2.08 -20.65 8.30
N SER A 180 -1.71 -19.64 7.51
CA SER A 180 -2.47 -19.17 6.35
C SER A 180 -2.24 -19.97 5.05
N ALA A 181 -1.26 -20.88 5.05
CA ALA A 181 -0.83 -21.62 3.85
C ALA A 181 -1.65 -22.89 3.57
N SER A 182 -2.40 -23.41 4.55
CA SER A 182 -3.05 -24.74 4.47
C SER A 182 -4.52 -24.71 4.06
N ALA A 183 -5.22 -23.57 4.19
CA ALA A 183 -6.59 -23.38 3.72
C ALA A 183 -6.83 -21.89 3.41
N PRO A 184 -6.78 -21.46 2.13
CA PRO A 184 -6.93 -20.05 1.75
C PRO A 184 -8.36 -19.54 1.87
N PHE A 185 -9.28 -20.39 2.32
CA PHE A 185 -10.68 -20.09 2.52
C PHE A 185 -11.05 -20.55 3.92
N VAL A 186 -11.17 -19.59 4.83
CA VAL A 186 -11.66 -19.87 6.18
C VAL A 186 -13.10 -19.38 6.26
N SER A 187 -14.03 -20.31 6.44
CA SER A 187 -15.40 -19.97 6.80
C SER A 187 -15.41 -19.32 8.18
N ASP A 188 -16.10 -18.19 8.35
CA ASP A 188 -16.19 -17.51 9.65
C ASP A 188 -17.00 -18.37 10.65
N PRO A 189 -16.37 -18.98 11.68
CA PRO A 189 -17.08 -19.84 12.61
C PRO A 189 -18.00 -19.05 13.57
N SER A 190 -17.85 -17.72 13.63
CA SER A 190 -18.68 -16.85 14.46
C SER A 190 -19.99 -16.43 13.77
N SER A 191 -20.10 -16.68 12.46
CA SER A 191 -21.35 -16.52 11.71
C SER A 191 -22.33 -17.63 12.07
N SER A 192 -23.61 -17.30 12.19
CA SER A 192 -24.70 -18.29 12.30
C SER A 192 -24.78 -19.23 11.08
N PHE A 193 -24.16 -18.83 9.97
CA PHE A 193 -24.02 -19.60 8.74
C PHE A 193 -22.57 -19.46 8.23
N PRO A 194 -21.63 -20.31 8.68
CA PRO A 194 -20.20 -20.16 8.38
C PRO A 194 -19.91 -20.24 6.88
N SER A 195 -20.66 -21.03 6.10
CA SER A 195 -20.48 -21.15 4.65
C SER A 195 -20.92 -19.91 3.85
N ARG A 196 -21.50 -18.89 4.49
CA ARG A 196 -21.87 -17.61 3.84
C ARG A 196 -20.75 -16.58 3.84
N VAL A 197 -19.73 -16.74 4.67
CA VAL A 197 -18.66 -15.75 4.86
C VAL A 197 -17.32 -16.45 4.74
N TRP A 198 -16.49 -15.96 3.82
CA TRP A 198 -15.21 -16.54 3.50
C TRP A 198 -14.11 -15.51 3.60
N ASP A 199 -13.09 -15.80 4.42
CA ASP A 199 -11.89 -15.00 4.52
C ASP A 199 -10.80 -15.59 3.64
N VAL A 200 -10.19 -14.72 2.82
CA VAL A 200 -9.12 -15.07 1.89
C VAL A 200 -7.88 -14.23 2.23
N PRO A 201 -6.81 -14.85 2.74
CA PRO A 201 -5.58 -14.13 3.04
C PRO A 201 -4.88 -13.73 1.74
N LEU A 202 -4.37 -12.51 1.72
CA LEU A 202 -3.67 -11.90 0.59
C LEU A 202 -2.32 -11.33 1.04
N VAL A 203 -1.29 -11.55 0.23
CA VAL A 203 0.00 -10.86 0.37
C VAL A 203 0.28 -10.01 -0.87
N ILE A 204 0.56 -8.72 -0.66
CA ILE A 204 0.95 -7.80 -1.73
C ILE A 204 2.21 -8.28 -2.44
N ASP A 205 2.19 -8.24 -3.77
CA ASP A 205 3.37 -8.53 -4.57
C ASP A 205 4.18 -7.26 -4.81
N THR A 206 5.17 -7.01 -3.95
CA THR A 206 6.00 -5.79 -4.01
C THR A 206 6.98 -5.75 -5.19
N ALA A 207 7.00 -6.77 -6.06
CA ALA A 207 7.82 -6.80 -7.26
C ALA A 207 7.26 -5.97 -8.44
N GLY A 208 6.00 -5.49 -8.36
CA GLY A 208 5.37 -4.67 -9.40
C GLY A 208 5.48 -3.14 -9.22
N ASP A 209 5.36 -2.41 -10.32
CA ASP A 209 5.62 -0.97 -10.49
C ASP A 209 4.42 -0.04 -10.13
N GLY A 210 3.53 -0.47 -9.26
CA GLY A 210 2.37 0.33 -8.88
C GLY A 210 1.17 -0.58 -8.69
N LEU A 211 0.97 -1.02 -7.46
CA LEU A 211 0.10 -2.16 -7.22
C LEU A 211 -1.28 -1.61 -6.88
N ALA A 212 -1.99 -1.20 -7.93
CA ALA A 212 -3.43 -1.24 -7.93
C ALA A 212 -3.79 -2.71 -7.70
N VAL A 213 -4.25 -3.02 -6.50
CA VAL A 213 -4.61 -4.37 -6.13
C VAL A 213 -6.09 -4.52 -6.41
N SER A 214 -6.48 -5.61 -7.06
CA SER A 214 -7.89 -5.90 -7.30
C SER A 214 -8.23 -7.33 -6.95
N VAL A 215 -9.39 -7.52 -6.33
CA VAL A 215 -9.97 -8.85 -6.07
C VAL A 215 -11.23 -9.00 -6.90
N THR A 216 -11.35 -10.13 -7.60
CA THR A 216 -12.53 -10.50 -8.39
C THR A 216 -12.84 -11.97 -8.15
N LEU A 217 -14.13 -12.31 -8.08
CA LEU A 217 -14.57 -13.69 -7.92
C LEU A 217 -15.02 -14.25 -9.26
N ASP A 218 -14.44 -15.40 -9.60
CA ASP A 218 -14.72 -16.14 -10.82
C ASP A 218 -15.73 -17.26 -10.51
N GLY A 219 -17.00 -16.99 -10.82
CA GLY A 219 -18.11 -17.92 -10.70
C GLY A 219 -18.24 -18.90 -11.87
N ALA A 220 -17.44 -18.77 -12.94
CA ALA A 220 -17.42 -19.77 -14.01
C ALA A 220 -16.68 -21.05 -13.61
N GLN A 221 -15.83 -20.98 -12.58
CA GLN A 221 -15.15 -22.14 -12.02
C GLN A 221 -16.13 -23.13 -11.42
N THR A 222 -15.87 -24.43 -11.64
CA THR A 222 -16.67 -25.53 -11.11
C THR A 222 -16.10 -26.05 -9.80
N GLY A 223 -16.93 -26.70 -8.98
CA GLY A 223 -16.49 -27.36 -7.73
C GLY A 223 -17.12 -26.77 -6.48
N THR A 224 -17.92 -25.72 -6.62
CA THR A 224 -18.74 -25.17 -5.55
C THR A 224 -20.17 -25.70 -5.54
N THR A 225 -20.78 -25.73 -4.36
CA THR A 225 -22.17 -26.11 -4.16
C THR A 225 -22.84 -25.15 -3.16
N PRO A 226 -23.91 -24.42 -3.57
CA PRO A 226 -24.34 -24.18 -4.94
C PRO A 226 -23.27 -23.45 -5.77
N ARG A 227 -23.49 -23.40 -7.09
CA ARG A 227 -22.74 -22.47 -7.95
C ARG A 227 -23.07 -21.03 -7.58
N PHE A 228 -22.20 -20.10 -7.92
CA PHE A 228 -22.44 -18.68 -7.72
C PHE A 228 -22.13 -17.90 -8.99
N ASN A 229 -22.84 -16.79 -9.21
CA ASN A 229 -22.57 -15.93 -10.37
C ASN A 229 -21.25 -15.16 -10.20
N GLU A 230 -20.50 -15.01 -11.29
CA GLU A 230 -19.39 -14.06 -11.36
C GLU A 230 -19.83 -12.68 -10.85
N THR A 231 -18.95 -12.03 -10.09
CA THR A 231 -19.20 -10.66 -9.66
C THR A 231 -18.25 -9.70 -10.36
N SER A 232 -18.82 -8.64 -10.93
CA SER A 232 -18.09 -7.45 -11.37
C SER A 232 -17.63 -6.57 -10.20
N LEU A 233 -17.67 -7.08 -8.95
CA LEU A 233 -17.24 -6.36 -7.76
C LEU A 233 -15.71 -6.34 -7.73
N VAL A 234 -15.16 -5.36 -8.44
CA VAL A 234 -13.74 -5.03 -8.39
C VAL A 234 -13.51 -4.13 -7.19
N PHE A 235 -12.90 -4.67 -6.14
CA PHE A 235 -12.39 -3.85 -5.05
C PHE A 235 -10.96 -3.44 -5.40
N SER A 236 -10.69 -2.14 -5.62
CA SER A 236 -9.36 -1.65 -5.95
C SER A 236 -8.78 -0.72 -4.89
N TRP A 237 -7.52 -0.93 -4.55
CA TRP A 237 -6.78 -0.07 -3.61
C TRP A 237 -5.31 0.05 -4.03
N GLN A 238 -4.58 0.96 -3.40
CA GLN A 238 -3.17 1.21 -3.67
C GLN A 238 -2.29 0.86 -2.48
N TYR A 239 -1.30 0.00 -2.71
CA TYR A 239 -0.22 -0.19 -1.74
C TYR A 239 0.77 0.97 -1.79
N ARG A 240 1.05 1.59 -0.64
CA ARG A 240 2.10 2.61 -0.47
C ARG A 240 3.14 2.15 0.54
N VAL A 241 4.41 2.19 0.15
CA VAL A 241 5.51 1.73 1.00
C VAL A 241 5.75 2.69 2.17
N ARG A 242 5.90 2.14 3.37
CA ARG A 242 6.22 2.93 4.57
C ARG A 242 7.73 3.14 4.70
N PRO A 243 8.20 4.39 4.87
CA PRO A 243 9.59 4.64 5.27
C PRO A 243 9.85 4.10 6.68
N THR A 244 10.99 3.45 6.89
CA THR A 244 11.39 2.91 8.19
C THR A 244 12.37 3.82 8.91
N PHE A 245 13.30 4.43 8.17
CA PHE A 245 14.25 5.41 8.70
C PHE A 245 14.78 6.32 7.60
N ILE A 246 15.31 7.47 8.01
CA ILE A 246 16.21 8.30 7.23
C ILE A 246 17.34 8.76 8.15
N GLN A 247 18.58 8.72 7.68
CA GLN A 247 19.73 9.14 8.47
C GLN A 247 20.85 9.72 7.61
N LEU A 248 21.69 10.54 8.24
CA LEU A 248 22.92 11.04 7.67
C LEU A 248 24.09 10.25 8.25
N ARG A 249 24.99 9.77 7.40
CA ARG A 249 26.22 9.07 7.79
C ARG A 249 27.42 9.78 7.18
N GLU A 250 28.51 9.90 7.91
CA GLU A 250 29.77 10.41 7.36
C GLU A 250 30.37 9.44 6.34
N VAL A 251 30.96 9.94 5.25
CA VAL A 251 31.73 9.09 4.33
C VAL A 251 33.10 8.81 4.94
N LEU A 252 33.49 7.54 5.03
CA LEU A 252 34.79 7.15 5.58
C LEU A 252 35.94 7.79 4.77
N GLY A 253 36.88 8.44 5.47
CA GLY A 253 38.05 9.04 4.83
C GLY A 253 37.79 10.40 4.20
N ALA A 254 36.54 10.90 4.23
CA ALA A 254 36.25 12.27 3.86
C ALA A 254 36.92 13.26 4.82
N VAL A 255 37.21 14.48 4.33
CA VAL A 255 37.83 15.53 5.15
C VAL A 255 36.91 15.85 6.33
N GLY A 256 37.46 15.77 7.55
CA GLY A 256 36.70 16.03 8.77
C GLY A 256 35.82 14.87 9.24
N SER A 257 35.82 13.72 8.56
CA SER A 257 35.16 12.51 9.02
C SER A 257 35.86 11.94 10.25
N ALA A 258 35.06 11.44 11.19
CA ALA A 258 35.55 10.65 12.31
C ALA A 258 35.55 9.16 11.92
N PRO A 259 36.57 8.37 12.31
CA PRO A 259 36.53 6.93 12.15
C PRO A 259 35.42 6.36 13.04
N GLY A 260 34.44 5.68 12.46
CA GLY A 260 33.41 4.98 13.21
C GLY A 260 33.89 3.62 13.73
N ALA A 261 33.08 3.01 14.60
CA ALA A 261 33.30 1.64 15.03
C ALA A 261 33.33 0.71 13.80
N ASN A 262 34.30 -0.19 13.74
CA ASN A 262 34.48 -1.20 12.69
C ASN A 262 34.79 -0.66 11.28
N GLY A 263 35.33 0.57 11.14
CA GLY A 263 35.71 1.11 9.83
C GLY A 263 34.51 1.53 8.96
N SER A 264 33.34 1.74 9.58
CA SER A 264 32.18 2.39 8.97
C SER A 264 32.22 3.91 9.20
N GLY A 265 31.53 4.66 8.34
CA GLY A 265 31.17 6.04 8.62
C GLY A 265 30.26 6.20 9.85
N VAL A 266 30.42 7.31 10.58
CA VAL A 266 29.66 7.64 11.80
C VAL A 266 28.28 8.18 11.44
N VAL A 267 27.22 7.74 12.13
CA VAL A 267 25.88 8.35 11.98
C VAL A 267 25.90 9.73 12.63
N VAL A 268 25.46 10.75 11.90
CA VAL A 268 25.43 12.13 12.37
C VAL A 268 24.37 12.27 13.46
N ASN A 269 24.80 12.45 14.70
CA ASN A 269 23.92 12.69 15.85
C ASN A 269 24.06 14.15 16.31
N GLY A 270 23.27 15.03 15.70
CA GLY A 270 23.22 16.46 16.01
C GLY A 270 24.23 17.31 15.25
N SER A 271 25.49 16.89 15.10
CA SER A 271 26.47 17.66 14.32
C SER A 271 27.59 16.83 13.67
N THR A 272 28.19 17.36 12.61
CA THR A 272 29.28 16.74 11.86
C THR A 272 30.27 17.78 11.32
N ARG A 273 31.51 17.34 11.07
CA ARG A 273 32.55 18.09 10.36
C ARG A 273 32.92 17.46 9.02
N SER A 274 32.33 16.32 8.67
CA SER A 274 32.62 15.59 7.45
C SER A 274 32.09 16.35 6.24
N THR A 275 32.96 16.59 5.26
CA THR A 275 32.60 17.32 4.03
C THR A 275 31.71 16.50 3.09
N ARG A 276 31.79 15.17 3.19
CA ARG A 276 30.94 14.21 2.46
C ARG A 276 30.15 13.35 3.41
N LEU A 277 28.88 13.16 3.08
CA LEU A 277 27.90 12.39 3.84
C LEU A 277 27.16 11.44 2.90
N VAL A 278 26.51 10.44 3.47
CA VAL A 278 25.54 9.58 2.80
C VAL A 278 24.20 9.80 3.47
N VAL A 279 23.18 10.11 2.67
CA VAL A 279 21.78 10.01 3.09
C VAL A 279 21.37 8.56 2.89
N GLU A 280 21.05 7.86 3.97
CA GLU A 280 20.48 6.51 3.93
C GLU A 280 18.98 6.58 4.19
N VAL A 281 18.19 6.02 3.28
CA VAL A 281 16.73 5.93 3.39
C VAL A 281 16.32 4.47 3.39
N GLY A 282 15.64 4.04 4.46
CA GLY A 282 15.11 2.70 4.59
C GLY A 282 13.61 2.63 4.33
N PHE A 283 13.18 1.55 3.70
CA PHE A 283 11.79 1.26 3.38
C PHE A 283 11.37 -0.12 3.90
N ALA A 284 10.11 -0.24 4.32
CA ALA A 284 9.53 -1.52 4.76
C ALA A 284 9.41 -2.55 3.63
N SER A 285 9.61 -2.14 2.38
CA SER A 285 9.62 -3.00 1.19
C SER A 285 10.55 -2.43 0.14
N PRO A 286 11.14 -3.25 -0.73
CA PRO A 286 12.01 -2.76 -1.78
C PRO A 286 11.33 -1.73 -2.69
N VAL A 287 12.00 -0.60 -2.90
CA VAL A 287 11.56 0.50 -3.76
C VAL A 287 12.46 0.56 -5.00
N SER A 288 11.87 0.88 -6.14
CA SER A 288 12.52 1.09 -7.43
C SER A 288 12.37 2.54 -7.88
N GLY A 289 13.30 2.97 -8.74
CA GLY A 289 13.26 4.29 -9.37
C GLY A 289 13.48 5.45 -8.40
N PHE A 290 14.00 5.20 -7.20
CA PHE A 290 14.31 6.26 -6.24
C PHE A 290 15.43 7.17 -6.79
N ASP A 291 15.18 8.48 -6.80
CA ASP A 291 16.06 9.51 -7.31
C ASP A 291 16.19 10.64 -6.30
N ALA A 292 17.42 10.99 -5.91
CA ALA A 292 17.66 11.99 -4.89
C ALA A 292 17.22 13.41 -5.28
N GLY A 293 17.28 13.77 -6.56
CA GLY A 293 16.90 15.11 -7.04
C GLY A 293 15.40 15.34 -7.03
N ARG A 294 14.60 14.26 -7.02
CA ARG A 294 13.14 14.30 -7.02
C ARG A 294 12.51 13.82 -5.72
N ASP A 295 13.06 12.78 -5.09
CA ASP A 295 12.45 12.12 -3.94
C ASP A 295 12.99 12.64 -2.59
N LEU A 296 14.05 13.46 -2.61
CA LEU A 296 14.59 14.14 -1.43
C LEU A 296 14.55 15.65 -1.61
N GLN A 297 14.20 16.35 -0.53
CA GLN A 297 14.47 17.77 -0.37
C GLN A 297 15.71 17.97 0.51
N LEU A 298 16.72 18.62 -0.04
CA LEU A 298 18.00 18.87 0.63
C LEU A 298 18.14 20.33 1.07
N GLU A 299 18.57 20.55 2.31
CA GLU A 299 18.93 21.86 2.87
C GLU A 299 20.42 21.84 3.25
N GLY A 300 21.20 22.83 2.79
CA GLY A 300 22.64 22.92 3.09
C GLY A 300 23.51 21.81 2.48
N LEU A 301 22.91 20.94 1.66
CA LEU A 301 23.50 19.76 1.04
C LEU A 301 23.24 19.77 -0.47
N GLN A 302 24.14 19.15 -1.23
CA GLN A 302 23.94 18.85 -2.65
C GLN A 302 24.36 17.42 -2.96
N VAL A 303 23.69 16.78 -3.92
CA VAL A 303 24.02 15.43 -4.36
C VAL A 303 25.38 15.46 -5.05
N VAL A 304 26.28 14.56 -4.66
CA VAL A 304 27.55 14.37 -5.37
C VAL A 304 27.22 13.62 -6.65
N PRO A 305 27.43 14.22 -7.85
CA PRO A 305 27.21 13.51 -9.10
C PRO A 305 28.11 12.26 -9.09
N ALA A 306 27.55 11.09 -9.39
CA ALA A 306 28.35 9.90 -9.63
C ALA A 306 29.29 10.23 -10.79
N GLY A 307 30.56 10.49 -10.49
CA GLY A 307 31.55 10.79 -11.49
C GLY A 307 31.62 9.62 -12.47
N LEU A 308 31.69 9.94 -13.77
CA LEU A 308 32.06 9.02 -14.86
C LEU A 308 33.43 8.32 -14.64
N GLU A 309 34.11 8.55 -13.51
CA GLU A 309 35.47 8.08 -13.21
C GLU A 309 35.56 6.97 -12.16
N SER A 310 34.45 6.50 -11.59
CA SER A 310 34.46 5.22 -10.87
C SER A 310 33.66 4.23 -11.68
N GLY A 311 34.32 3.18 -12.17
CA GLY A 311 33.73 2.07 -12.94
C GLY A 311 32.70 1.23 -12.16
N VAL A 312 31.85 1.86 -11.38
CA VAL A 312 30.57 1.33 -10.93
C VAL A 312 29.65 1.45 -12.13
N VAL A 313 29.58 0.34 -12.88
CA VAL A 313 28.55 0.06 -13.87
C VAL A 313 27.23 0.57 -13.30
N ALA A 314 26.59 1.52 -14.00
CA ALA A 314 25.20 1.86 -13.79
C ALA A 314 24.45 0.54 -13.62
N SER A 315 23.95 0.27 -12.40
CA SER A 315 23.35 -1.02 -12.07
C SER A 315 22.34 -1.37 -13.17
N PRO A 316 22.53 -2.49 -13.90
CA PRO A 316 21.67 -2.78 -15.03
C PRO A 316 20.28 -3.15 -14.50
N ALA A 317 19.24 -2.46 -15.03
CA ALA A 317 17.84 -2.48 -14.60
C ALA A 317 17.55 -1.76 -13.25
N PRO A 318 16.34 -1.20 -13.02
CA PRO A 318 16.07 -0.45 -11.80
C PRO A 318 16.05 -1.42 -10.62
N SER A 319 17.20 -1.59 -9.95
CA SER A 319 17.31 -2.49 -8.82
C SER A 319 16.37 -2.02 -7.72
N ARG A 320 15.38 -2.85 -7.35
CA ARG A 320 14.56 -2.61 -6.17
C ARG A 320 15.45 -2.76 -4.94
N GLN A 321 15.49 -1.75 -4.09
CA GLN A 321 16.29 -1.75 -2.87
C GLN A 321 15.44 -1.36 -1.67
N ALA A 322 15.62 -2.08 -0.56
CA ALA A 322 15.00 -1.74 0.72
C ALA A 322 15.71 -0.56 1.40
N VAL A 323 16.99 -0.33 1.07
CA VAL A 323 17.78 0.79 1.57
C VAL A 323 18.45 1.47 0.38
N TRP A 324 18.27 2.78 0.28
CA TRP A 324 18.91 3.63 -0.72
C TRP A 324 19.96 4.50 -0.05
N SER A 325 21.13 4.59 -0.66
CA SER A 325 22.27 5.38 -0.18
C SER A 325 22.64 6.42 -1.23
N VAL A 326 22.58 7.70 -0.85
CA VAL A 326 22.88 8.83 -1.73
C VAL A 326 24.04 9.62 -1.14
N GLU A 327 25.15 9.71 -1.86
CA GLU A 327 26.26 10.56 -1.45
C GLU A 327 25.94 12.03 -1.68
N VAL A 328 26.17 12.85 -0.65
CA VAL A 328 25.91 14.28 -0.63
C VAL A 328 27.11 15.02 -0.03
N GLU A 329 27.28 16.27 -0.42
CA GLU A 329 28.31 17.16 0.15
C GLU A 329 27.70 18.45 0.69
N ALA A 330 28.35 19.02 1.70
CA ALA A 330 27.90 20.26 2.30
C ALA A 330 28.20 21.45 1.38
N THR A 331 27.20 22.28 1.09
CA THR A 331 27.34 23.42 0.17
C THR A 331 27.98 24.64 0.82
N GLY A 332 28.00 24.70 2.16
CA GLY A 332 28.48 25.87 2.90
C GLY A 332 27.48 27.03 2.98
N ALA A 333 26.31 26.91 2.34
CA ALA A 333 25.27 27.95 2.34
C ALA A 333 24.53 28.07 3.68
N SER A 334 24.50 26.99 4.48
CA SER A 334 23.83 26.92 5.78
C SER A 334 24.64 26.07 6.74
N SER A 335 24.61 26.41 8.04
CA SER A 335 25.12 25.53 9.10
C SER A 335 24.13 24.42 9.46
N ARG A 336 22.87 24.56 9.06
CA ARG A 336 21.87 23.51 9.16
C ARG A 336 21.91 22.68 7.89
N ILE A 337 22.06 21.37 8.07
CA ILE A 337 21.94 20.39 7.00
C ILE A 337 20.71 19.52 7.27
N ALA A 338 19.93 19.26 6.23
CA ALA A 338 18.77 18.38 6.32
C ALA A 338 18.54 17.63 5.01
N ALA A 339 18.09 16.39 5.14
CA ALA A 339 17.52 15.60 4.05
C ALA A 339 16.12 15.17 4.45
N THR A 340 15.13 15.59 3.67
CA THR A 340 13.71 15.27 3.90
C THR A 340 13.21 14.36 2.80
N LEU A 341 12.64 13.22 3.16
CA LEU A 341 12.00 12.30 2.22
C LEU A 341 10.63 12.83 1.80
N LEU A 342 10.41 12.95 0.49
CA LEU A 342 9.16 13.41 -0.08
C LEU A 342 8.20 12.23 -0.28
N PRO A 343 6.97 12.25 0.26
CA PRO A 343 5.98 11.21 0.01
C PRO A 343 5.39 11.35 -1.41
N PHE A 344 4.64 10.34 -1.85
CA PHE A 344 3.81 10.48 -3.05
C PHE A 344 2.60 11.37 -2.78
N GLY A 345 2.38 12.37 -3.64
CA GLY A 345 1.22 13.26 -3.62
C GLY A 345 0.65 13.39 -5.02
N GLU A 346 -0.57 12.90 -5.25
CA GLU A 346 -1.15 12.79 -6.60
C GLU A 346 -1.21 14.16 -7.31
N PHE A 347 -1.82 15.15 -6.65
CA PHE A 347 -1.93 16.51 -7.18
C PHE A 347 -0.58 17.23 -7.32
N GLU A 348 0.39 16.92 -6.46
CA GLU A 348 1.74 17.49 -6.48
C GLU A 348 2.60 16.90 -7.63
N CYS A 349 2.38 15.63 -7.95
CA CYS A 349 3.07 14.92 -9.03
C CYS A 349 2.49 15.21 -10.42
N PHE A 350 1.16 15.38 -10.52
CA PHE A 350 0.52 15.70 -11.80
C PHE A 350 0.68 17.17 -12.20
N SER A 351 0.72 18.10 -11.24
CA SER A 351 0.96 19.52 -11.54
C SER A 351 2.39 19.80 -12.02
N SER A 352 3.37 19.03 -11.56
CA SER A 352 4.76 19.10 -12.04
C SER A 352 4.97 18.46 -13.41
N ALA A 353 4.17 17.46 -13.79
CA ALA A 353 4.23 16.83 -15.12
C ALA A 353 3.77 17.74 -16.27
N VAL A 354 2.80 18.63 -16.03
CA VAL A 354 2.28 19.57 -17.05
C VAL A 354 3.26 20.73 -17.31
N SER A 355 4.14 21.05 -16.37
CA SER A 355 5.17 22.11 -16.50
C SER A 355 6.47 21.67 -17.18
N LEU A 356 6.61 20.40 -17.60
CA LEU A 356 7.85 19.88 -18.21
C LEU A 356 8.05 20.29 -19.69
N THR A 357 7.17 21.10 -20.27
CA THR A 357 7.37 21.62 -21.63
C THR A 357 8.00 23.01 -21.71
N HIS A 358 8.26 23.71 -20.59
CA HIS A 358 8.70 25.12 -20.65
C HIS A 358 9.78 25.60 -19.66
N ALA A 359 10.44 24.72 -18.90
CA ALA A 359 11.46 25.18 -17.93
C ALA A 359 12.86 24.60 -18.20
N ALA A 360 13.47 25.02 -19.31
CA ALA A 360 14.92 25.05 -19.38
C ALA A 360 15.42 26.20 -18.49
N GLY A 361 16.00 25.89 -17.32
CA GLY A 361 16.92 26.81 -16.63
C GLY A 361 16.59 27.27 -15.21
N LEU A 362 15.44 26.96 -14.62
CA LEU A 362 15.15 27.29 -13.21
C LEU A 362 14.38 26.14 -12.55
N GLY A 363 14.92 25.59 -11.47
CA GLY A 363 14.43 24.38 -10.80
C GLY A 363 12.97 24.48 -10.34
N SER A 364 12.08 23.85 -11.11
CA SER A 364 10.75 23.46 -10.64
C SER A 364 10.89 22.03 -10.10
N PHE A 365 11.19 21.92 -8.81
CA PHE A 365 11.26 20.65 -8.10
C PHE A 365 9.84 20.07 -8.02
N GLY A 366 9.63 18.86 -8.54
CA GLY A 366 8.44 18.09 -8.21
C GLY A 366 8.36 17.93 -6.69
N LEU A 367 7.27 18.38 -6.06
CA LEU A 367 7.10 18.39 -4.60
C LEU A 367 6.80 16.98 -4.02
N CYS A 368 6.94 15.94 -4.81
CA CYS A 368 6.51 14.60 -4.48
C CYS A 368 7.43 13.55 -5.10
N SER A 369 7.48 12.38 -4.46
CA SER A 369 8.21 11.24 -5.00
C SER A 369 7.41 10.48 -6.06
N THR A 370 8.08 10.00 -7.11
CA THR A 370 7.51 9.05 -8.09
C THR A 370 8.10 7.64 -7.98
N ALA A 371 8.78 7.34 -6.88
CA ALA A 371 9.36 6.01 -6.63
C ALA A 371 8.26 4.96 -6.45
N LEU A 372 8.59 3.69 -6.74
CA LEU A 372 7.62 2.60 -6.80
C LEU A 372 8.04 1.39 -5.93
N PRO A 373 7.16 0.86 -5.06
CA PRO A 373 5.81 1.34 -4.75
C PRO A 373 5.80 2.77 -4.20
N ARG A 374 4.69 3.49 -4.41
CA ARG A 374 4.55 4.91 -4.02
C ARG A 374 4.83 5.11 -2.53
N ILE A 375 5.60 6.12 -2.17
CA ILE A 375 5.98 6.39 -0.77
C ILE A 375 4.76 6.89 0.02
N ALA A 376 4.46 6.25 1.13
CA ALA A 376 3.32 6.60 1.99
C ALA A 376 3.54 7.93 2.72
N ARG A 377 2.50 8.76 2.82
CA ARG A 377 2.46 9.91 3.73
C ARG A 377 2.13 9.41 5.13
N THR A 378 3.03 9.59 6.10
CA THR A 378 2.82 9.13 7.48
C THR A 378 2.22 10.21 8.36
N ARG A 379 1.39 9.81 9.34
CA ARG A 379 0.85 10.73 10.37
C ARG A 379 1.93 11.33 11.28
N ALA A 380 3.09 10.69 11.38
CA ALA A 380 4.19 11.08 12.27
C ALA A 380 4.99 12.33 11.82
N GLY A 381 4.54 13.05 10.79
CA GLY A 381 5.26 14.17 10.21
C GLY A 381 6.18 13.75 9.05
N SER A 382 7.07 14.66 8.64
CA SER A 382 8.06 14.42 7.59
C SER A 382 9.18 13.51 8.10
N PHE A 383 9.61 12.55 7.27
CA PHE A 383 10.83 11.80 7.52
C PHE A 383 12.02 12.67 7.18
N VAL A 384 12.72 13.16 8.20
CA VAL A 384 13.84 14.07 8.03
C VAL A 384 15.04 13.62 8.86
N ALA A 385 16.21 13.63 8.24
CA ALA A 385 17.49 13.56 8.92
C ALA A 385 18.08 14.97 8.97
N THR A 386 18.47 15.44 10.15
CA THR A 386 19.03 16.79 10.32
C THR A 386 20.33 16.75 11.11
N GLY A 387 21.16 17.75 10.89
CA GLY A 387 22.37 17.99 11.67
C GLY A 387 22.86 19.42 11.53
N ARG A 388 23.88 19.74 12.33
CA ARG A 388 24.67 20.96 12.18
C ARG A 388 26.01 20.63 11.54
N PHE A 389 26.33 21.32 10.46
CA PHE A 389 27.62 21.20 9.79
C PHE A 389 28.59 22.24 10.31
N PHE A 390 29.78 21.81 10.68
CA PHE A 390 30.87 22.65 11.16
C PHE A 390 32.05 22.60 10.20
N VAL A 391 32.48 23.78 9.76
CA VAL A 391 33.66 23.96 8.92
C VAL A 391 34.87 24.28 9.80
N PHE A 392 36.06 23.84 9.40
CA PHE A 392 37.31 24.14 10.09
C PHE A 392 38.40 24.60 9.11
N PRO A 393 39.35 25.44 9.54
CA PRO A 393 40.47 25.85 8.69
C PRO A 393 41.39 24.65 8.43
N VAL A 394 41.75 24.45 7.16
CA VAL A 394 42.66 23.39 6.69
C VAL A 394 44.07 23.95 6.52
N SER A 395 44.20 25.18 6.00
CA SER A 395 45.49 25.84 5.83
C SER A 395 45.36 27.36 5.85
N ALA A 396 46.43 28.04 6.30
CA ALA A 396 46.57 29.49 6.21
C ALA A 396 47.84 29.84 5.41
N SER A 397 47.75 30.82 4.51
CA SER A 397 48.89 31.30 3.74
C SER A 397 48.81 32.81 3.52
N ILE A 398 49.97 33.46 3.36
CA ILE A 398 50.06 34.84 2.89
C ILE A 398 50.41 34.79 1.41
N GLN A 399 49.60 35.42 0.56
CA GLN A 399 49.87 35.55 -0.87
C GLN A 399 50.18 37.00 -1.21
N GLU A 400 51.26 37.21 -1.94
CA GLU A 400 51.62 38.49 -2.52
C GLU A 400 51.00 38.59 -3.91
N LEU A 401 50.19 39.62 -4.14
CA LEU A 401 49.76 39.97 -5.48
C LEU A 401 50.40 41.31 -5.88
N PRO A 402 51.11 41.36 -7.02
CA PRO A 402 51.55 42.62 -7.59
C PRO A 402 50.32 43.41 -8.02
N VAL A 403 50.15 44.60 -7.46
CA VAL A 403 49.16 45.56 -7.95
C VAL A 403 49.84 46.41 -9.00
N ALA A 404 49.40 46.30 -10.25
CA ALA A 404 49.68 47.32 -11.24
C ALA A 404 48.84 48.55 -10.86
N ASP A 405 49.49 49.62 -10.41
CA ASP A 405 48.82 50.89 -10.16
C ASP A 405 48.79 51.69 -11.48
N PRO A 406 47.64 51.83 -12.15
CA PRO A 406 47.57 52.52 -13.44
C PRO A 406 47.88 54.02 -13.34
N LEU A 407 47.98 54.59 -12.12
CA LEU A 407 48.35 55.99 -11.89
C LEU A 407 49.86 56.23 -11.75
N LEU A 408 50.68 55.18 -11.66
CA LEU A 408 52.14 55.32 -11.53
C LEU A 408 52.93 55.13 -12.84
N ASP A 409 52.28 54.71 -13.93
CA ASP A 409 52.94 54.40 -15.21
C ASP A 409 53.49 55.64 -15.97
N THR A 410 53.39 56.85 -15.40
CA THR A 410 53.82 58.10 -16.07
C THR A 410 54.99 58.83 -15.43
N MET A 411 55.66 58.29 -14.41
CA MET A 411 56.83 58.95 -13.81
C MET A 411 58.08 58.07 -13.88
N GLU A 412 59.02 58.46 -14.75
CA GLU A 412 60.40 57.94 -14.77
C GLU A 412 61.08 58.24 -13.42
N GLY A 413 61.15 57.24 -12.54
CA GLY A 413 61.99 57.29 -11.34
C GLY A 413 61.42 56.48 -10.18
N ASN A 414 62.02 55.31 -9.93
CA ASN A 414 61.80 54.41 -8.78
C ASN A 414 60.34 54.01 -8.51
N PHE A 415 59.91 52.90 -9.13
CA PHE A 415 58.69 52.19 -8.74
C PHE A 415 58.91 51.41 -7.44
N THR A 416 58.30 51.84 -6.33
CA THR A 416 57.96 50.89 -5.26
C THR A 416 56.60 50.29 -5.59
N SER A 417 56.60 49.08 -6.14
CA SER A 417 55.38 48.28 -6.29
C SER A 417 54.68 48.18 -4.94
N ALA A 418 53.46 48.70 -4.82
CA ALA A 418 52.67 48.51 -3.61
C ALA A 418 52.30 47.02 -3.52
N LEU A 419 52.99 46.28 -2.65
CA LEU A 419 52.67 44.89 -2.35
C LEU A 419 51.35 44.86 -1.58
N ARG A 420 50.30 44.26 -2.17
CA ARG A 420 49.11 43.87 -1.41
C ARG A 420 49.31 42.45 -0.92
N LEU A 421 49.34 42.31 0.40
CA LEU A 421 49.37 41.03 1.08
C LEU A 421 47.94 40.54 1.30
N PHE A 422 47.64 39.35 0.81
CA PHE A 422 46.37 38.67 1.02
C PHE A 422 46.56 37.54 2.02
N MET A 423 45.80 37.57 3.11
CA MET A 423 45.71 36.43 4.03
C MET A 423 44.67 35.47 3.49
N VAL A 424 45.09 34.26 3.12
CA VAL A 424 44.23 33.23 2.55
C VAL A 424 44.03 32.14 3.59
N LEU A 425 42.80 32.01 4.10
CA LEU A 425 42.35 30.87 4.89
C LEU A 425 41.60 29.91 3.97
N ARG A 426 42.08 28.67 3.87
CA ARG A 426 41.35 27.59 3.21
C ARG A 426 40.60 26.79 4.26
N TYR A 427 39.31 26.62 4.03
CA TYR A 427 38.41 25.88 4.90
C TYR A 427 38.14 24.47 4.35
N SER A 428 37.66 23.57 5.21
CA SER A 428 37.33 22.19 4.81
C SER A 428 36.19 22.09 3.80
N ALA A 429 35.29 23.07 3.78
CA ALA A 429 34.21 23.24 2.82
C ALA A 429 34.02 24.73 2.49
N PRO A 430 33.26 25.09 1.44
CA PRO A 430 32.90 26.48 1.16
C PRO A 430 32.27 27.15 2.39
N VAL A 431 32.58 28.44 2.63
CA VAL A 431 32.00 29.23 3.72
C VAL A 431 31.52 30.55 3.16
N CYS A 432 30.23 30.83 3.35
CA CYS A 432 29.65 32.12 2.99
C CYS A 432 29.79 33.13 4.14
N ARG A 433 30.06 34.41 3.80
CA ARG A 433 30.03 35.56 4.75
C ARG A 433 30.99 35.43 5.94
N VAL A 434 32.27 35.16 5.69
CA VAL A 434 33.31 35.11 6.73
C VAL A 434 33.52 36.50 7.35
N PRO A 435 33.30 36.71 8.66
CA PRO A 435 33.51 38.01 9.30
C PRO A 435 35.00 38.30 9.46
N ILE A 436 35.38 39.59 9.46
CA ILE A 436 36.78 40.02 9.64
C ILE A 436 37.38 39.53 10.96
N HIS A 437 36.56 39.39 12.01
CA HIS A 437 36.98 38.87 13.31
C HIS A 437 37.36 37.38 13.30
N ALA A 438 37.07 36.65 12.22
CA ALA A 438 37.58 35.29 12.02
C ALA A 438 39.09 35.27 11.75
N PHE A 439 39.68 36.41 11.38
CA PHE A 439 41.11 36.59 11.18
C PHE A 439 41.72 37.21 12.42
N SER A 440 42.61 36.47 13.08
CA SER A 440 43.47 37.03 14.13
C SER A 440 44.80 37.43 13.50
N VAL A 441 45.06 38.74 13.47
CA VAL A 441 46.28 39.31 12.91
C VAL A 441 47.07 39.94 14.05
N SER A 442 48.33 39.54 14.18
CA SER A 442 49.29 40.16 15.10
C SER A 442 50.32 40.95 14.29
N GLY A 443 50.59 42.20 14.69
CA GLY A 443 51.65 43.03 14.09
C GLY A 443 51.30 43.82 12.82
N VAL A 444 50.03 43.88 12.39
CA VAL A 444 49.59 44.61 11.17
C VAL A 444 48.24 45.31 11.40
N GLN A 445 48.04 46.52 10.86
CA GLN A 445 46.74 47.19 10.81
C GLN A 445 45.91 46.67 9.62
N VAL A 446 44.72 46.12 9.89
CA VAL A 446 43.82 45.59 8.86
C VAL A 446 42.93 46.71 8.32
N SER A 447 43.11 47.07 7.05
CA SER A 447 42.20 47.92 6.26
C SER A 447 41.07 47.05 5.69
N ALA A 448 39.84 47.58 5.68
CA ALA A 448 38.57 46.85 5.66
C ALA A 448 38.27 45.91 4.46
N GLU A 449 37.27 45.04 4.71
CA GLU A 449 36.55 44.06 3.87
C GLU A 449 37.28 42.75 3.49
N ALA A 450 36.80 41.65 4.08
CA ALA A 450 37.13 40.29 3.65
C ALA A 450 36.28 39.94 2.41
N VAL A 451 36.93 39.82 1.25
CA VAL A 451 36.27 39.44 -0.01
C VAL A 451 36.60 37.97 -0.31
N PRO A 452 35.63 37.13 -0.72
CA PRO A 452 35.93 35.76 -1.13
C PRO A 452 36.94 35.75 -2.28
N PHE A 453 38.06 35.04 -2.07
CA PHE A 453 39.11 34.89 -3.06
C PHE A 453 38.83 33.65 -3.90
N GLY A 454 38.50 33.84 -5.19
CA GLY A 454 38.23 32.76 -6.14
C GLY A 454 36.82 32.77 -6.74
N LEU A 455 36.57 33.75 -7.62
CA LEU A 455 35.84 33.53 -8.86
C LEU A 455 36.78 34.06 -9.95
N GLU A 456 36.94 33.32 -11.03
CA GLU A 456 37.83 33.69 -12.13
C GLU A 456 37.72 35.18 -12.48
N GLN A 457 38.84 35.88 -12.52
CA GLN A 457 38.93 37.24 -13.09
C GLN A 457 38.80 37.21 -14.63
N SER A 458 37.93 36.36 -15.20
CA SER A 458 37.70 36.29 -16.65
C SER A 458 36.56 37.21 -17.13
N GLU A 459 35.65 37.69 -16.27
CA GLU A 459 34.47 38.46 -16.72
C GLU A 459 34.50 39.99 -16.53
N ARG A 460 35.68 40.60 -16.34
CA ARG A 460 35.82 42.09 -16.42
C ARG A 460 36.71 42.59 -17.55
N ARG A 461 36.91 41.80 -18.60
CA ARG A 461 37.59 42.23 -19.84
C ARG A 461 36.69 42.09 -21.07
N SER A 462 35.47 42.64 -21.02
CA SER A 462 34.67 42.86 -22.25
C SER A 462 33.55 43.88 -22.02
N ALA A 463 33.89 45.10 -21.61
CA ALA A 463 32.96 46.24 -21.71
C ALA A 463 33.65 47.58 -22.04
N PHE A 464 34.91 47.54 -22.46
CA PHE A 464 35.65 48.74 -22.86
C PHE A 464 36.55 48.45 -24.05
N GLN A 465 35.95 48.02 -25.16
CA GLN A 465 36.52 48.15 -26.51
C GLN A 465 35.46 47.84 -27.57
N SER A 466 34.62 48.82 -27.87
CA SER A 466 34.16 49.07 -29.23
C SER A 466 33.75 50.53 -29.34
N ARG A 467 34.35 51.22 -30.30
CA ARG A 467 33.86 52.48 -30.87
C ARG A 467 32.44 52.31 -31.39
#